data_AF-A0A1F6N4N6-F1
#
_entry.id   AF-A0A1F6N4N6-F1
#
_cell.length_a   1.000
_cell.length_b   1.000
_cell.length_c   1.000
_cell.angle_alpha   90.00
_cell.angle_beta   90.00
_cell.angle_gamma   90.00
#
_symmetry.space_group_name_H-M   'P 1'
#
loop_
_entity.id
_entity.type
_entity.pdbx_description
1 polymer ?
#
loop_
_entity_poly.entity_id
_entity_poly.type
_entity_poly.pdbx_seq_one_letter_code
_entity_poly.pdbx_strand_id
1 'polypeptide(L)'
;MKQELPANPAHSIRDLKNCRVCGSNYGADKIRLIDRNEIGAVAHITCSVCVHSALVFFGKTAHGLGFLGMMTDLNFADAERFRGRPKISENFLYAANECLTTKSRQLVAAIYYQ
;
A
#
# COMPACT_ATOMS: atom_id res chain seq x y z
N MET A 1 -6.69 -29.97 -0.48
CA MET A 1 -6.45 -29.51 0.91
C MET A 1 -6.90 -28.05 0.99
N LYS A 2 -8.00 -27.74 1.70
CA LYS A 2 -8.50 -26.36 1.83
C LYS A 2 -7.66 -25.67 2.92
N GLN A 3 -6.67 -24.87 2.52
CA GLN A 3 -5.99 -24.00 3.48
C GLN A 3 -6.87 -22.78 3.74
N GLU A 4 -7.38 -22.68 4.95
CA GLU A 4 -8.11 -21.52 5.45
C GLU A 4 -7.18 -20.31 5.57
N LEU A 5 -7.72 -19.10 5.39
CA LEU A 5 -6.96 -17.88 5.67
C LEU A 5 -6.57 -17.95 7.16
N PRO A 6 -5.29 -17.78 7.54
CA PRO A 6 -4.92 -17.84 8.94
C PRO A 6 -5.74 -16.81 9.73
N ALA A 7 -6.34 -17.27 10.84
CA ALA A 7 -7.17 -16.44 11.72
C ALA A 7 -6.43 -15.20 12.22
N ASN A 8 -5.08 -15.27 12.27
CA ASN A 8 -4.18 -14.17 12.58
C ASN A 8 -3.28 -13.84 11.37
N PRO A 9 -3.44 -12.66 10.74
CA PRO A 9 -2.61 -12.23 9.60
C PRO A 9 -1.11 -12.19 9.93
N ALA A 10 -0.72 -11.99 11.19
CA ALA A 10 0.68 -11.94 11.61
C ALA A 10 1.44 -13.26 11.35
N HIS A 11 0.74 -14.40 11.29
CA HIS A 11 1.39 -15.71 11.16
C HIS A 11 1.89 -15.99 9.72
N SER A 12 1.20 -15.44 8.72
CA SER A 12 1.61 -15.50 7.30
C SER A 12 2.66 -14.46 6.91
N ILE A 13 2.85 -13.40 7.72
CA ILE A 13 3.78 -12.30 7.45
C ILE A 13 5.22 -12.64 7.94
N ARG A 14 5.48 -13.91 8.29
CA ARG A 14 6.76 -14.35 8.88
C ARG A 14 7.98 -14.09 7.98
N ASP A 15 7.78 -13.99 6.67
CA ASP A 15 8.83 -13.68 5.66
C ASP A 15 9.02 -12.16 5.41
N LEU A 16 8.14 -11.35 5.99
CA LEU A 16 8.17 -9.89 6.00
C LEU A 16 8.70 -9.34 7.32
N LYS A 17 9.45 -10.15 8.09
CA LYS A 17 10.06 -9.72 9.35
C LYS A 17 11.06 -8.59 9.19
N ASN A 18 11.75 -8.53 8.04
CA ASN A 18 12.86 -7.60 7.84
C ASN A 18 12.51 -6.51 6.83
N CYS A 19 12.96 -5.30 7.12
CA CYS A 19 12.89 -4.16 6.24
C CYS A 19 13.72 -4.40 4.99
N ARG A 20 13.10 -4.22 3.81
CA ARG A 20 13.81 -4.38 2.53
C ARG A 20 14.68 -3.17 2.18
N VAL A 21 14.62 -2.11 2.98
CA VAL A 21 15.48 -0.93 2.82
C VAL A 21 16.74 -1.05 3.67
N CYS A 22 16.61 -1.26 4.99
CA CYS A 22 17.75 -1.27 5.90
C CYS A 22 18.09 -2.64 6.52
N GLY A 23 17.31 -3.69 6.24
CA GLY A 23 17.52 -5.04 6.77
C GLY A 23 17.09 -5.25 8.23
N SER A 24 16.73 -4.20 8.96
CA SER A 24 16.29 -4.32 10.37
C SER A 24 14.95 -5.04 10.49
N ASN A 25 14.66 -5.64 11.64
CA ASN A 25 13.34 -6.22 11.88
C ASN A 25 12.28 -5.10 11.98
N TYR A 26 11.09 -5.29 11.39
CA TYR A 26 10.00 -4.31 11.46
C TYR A 26 9.38 -4.19 12.85
N GLY A 27 9.52 -5.20 13.71
CA GLY A 27 8.77 -5.32 14.96
C GLY A 27 7.30 -5.68 14.70
N ALA A 28 6.74 -6.63 15.46
CA ALA A 28 5.37 -7.11 15.24
C ALA A 28 4.31 -5.99 15.40
N ASP A 29 4.60 -5.01 16.25
CA ASP A 29 3.71 -3.92 16.68
C ASP A 29 3.52 -2.84 15.60
N LYS A 30 4.31 -2.89 14.52
CA LYS A 30 4.31 -1.90 13.43
C LYS A 30 3.60 -2.39 12.18
N ILE A 31 3.02 -3.58 12.21
CA ILE A 31 2.16 -4.11 11.14
C ILE A 31 0.72 -3.74 11.49
N ARG A 32 0.13 -2.83 10.71
CA ARG A 32 -1.25 -2.37 10.94
C ARG A 32 -2.14 -2.77 9.77
N LEU A 33 -3.19 -3.51 10.06
CA LEU A 33 -4.16 -3.95 9.06
C LEU A 33 -4.98 -2.74 8.57
N ILE A 34 -5.02 -2.54 7.25
CA ILE A 34 -5.85 -1.51 6.60
C ILE A 34 -7.17 -2.12 6.16
N ASP A 35 -7.12 -3.29 5.53
CA ASP A 35 -8.30 -3.93 4.97
C ASP A 35 -8.21 -5.46 5.01
N ARG A 36 -9.37 -6.12 5.02
CA ARG A 36 -9.49 -7.58 4.97
C ARG A 36 -10.78 -7.96 4.28
N ASN A 37 -10.66 -8.90 3.34
CA ASN A 37 -11.79 -9.50 2.65
C ASN A 37 -11.54 -11.01 2.45
N GLU A 38 -12.37 -11.65 1.63
CA GLU A 38 -12.28 -13.10 1.37
C GLU A 38 -11.02 -13.52 0.61
N ILE A 39 -10.50 -12.62 -0.24
CA ILE A 39 -9.34 -12.91 -1.10
C ILE A 39 -8.02 -12.61 -0.40
N GLY A 40 -8.01 -11.80 0.67
CA GLY A 40 -6.79 -11.48 1.40
C GLY A 40 -6.93 -10.31 2.38
N ALA A 41 -5.78 -9.74 2.72
CA ALA A 41 -5.68 -8.60 3.60
C ALA A 41 -4.57 -7.66 3.14
N VAL A 42 -4.74 -6.37 3.46
CA VAL A 42 -3.78 -5.31 3.20
C VAL A 42 -3.28 -4.77 4.54
N ALA A 43 -1.97 -4.71 4.71
CA ALA A 43 -1.32 -4.13 5.87
C ALA A 43 -0.40 -2.97 5.48
N HIS A 44 -0.35 -1.96 6.33
CA HIS A 44 0.68 -0.93 6.34
C HIS A 44 1.76 -1.33 7.33
N ILE A 45 3.02 -1.10 6.96
CA ILE A 45 4.18 -1.40 7.80
C ILE A 45 5.10 -0.19 7.75
N THR A 46 5.55 0.31 8.90
CA THR A 46 6.59 1.35 8.99
C THR A 46 7.79 0.82 9.76
N CYS A 47 8.98 0.91 9.18
CA CYS A 47 10.21 0.55 9.85
C CYS A 47 10.52 1.54 10.98
N SER A 48 10.77 1.06 12.20
CA SER A 48 11.16 1.92 13.33
C SER A 48 12.57 2.50 13.21
N VAL A 49 13.42 1.91 12.34
CA VAL A 49 14.82 2.30 12.18
C VAL A 49 15.00 3.31 11.06
N CYS A 50 14.56 2.98 9.85
CA CYS A 50 14.73 3.85 8.67
C CYS A 50 13.46 4.62 8.28
N VAL A 51 12.35 4.43 9.00
CA VAL A 51 11.07 5.15 8.82
C VAL A 51 10.38 4.95 7.47
N HIS A 52 10.97 4.16 6.57
CA HIS A 52 10.33 3.79 5.32
C HIS A 52 9.09 2.94 5.58
N SER A 53 8.06 3.19 4.79
CA SER A 53 6.77 2.51 4.89
C SER A 53 6.50 1.63 3.68
N ALA A 54 5.70 0.59 3.90
CA ALA A 54 5.27 -0.32 2.87
C ALA A 54 3.78 -0.64 3.01
N LEU A 55 3.11 -0.81 1.89
CA LEU A 55 1.80 -1.46 1.80
C LEU A 55 2.01 -2.88 1.31
N VAL A 56 1.40 -3.83 2.00
CA VAL A 56 1.55 -5.25 1.70
C VAL A 56 0.17 -5.89 1.62
N PHE A 57 -0.15 -6.43 0.46
CA PHE A 57 -1.24 -7.35 0.26
C PHE A 57 -0.75 -8.78 0.45
N PHE A 58 -1.52 -9.58 1.17
CA PHE A 58 -1.32 -11.03 1.28
C PHE A 58 -2.67 -11.72 1.14
N GLY A 59 -2.73 -12.73 0.28
CA GLY A 59 -4.00 -13.31 -0.12
C GLY A 59 -3.89 -14.65 -0.79
N LYS A 60 -5.05 -15.23 -1.09
CA LYS A 60 -5.15 -16.48 -1.82
C LYS A 60 -5.04 -16.23 -3.32
N THR A 61 -4.26 -17.07 -3.96
CA THR A 61 -4.10 -17.17 -5.42
C THR A 61 -4.45 -18.58 -5.86
N ALA A 62 -4.57 -18.82 -7.17
CA ALA A 62 -4.81 -20.15 -7.72
C ALA A 62 -3.72 -21.18 -7.35
N HIS A 63 -2.50 -20.71 -7.02
CA HIS A 63 -1.34 -21.56 -6.71
C HIS A 63 -0.98 -21.59 -5.22
N GLY A 64 -1.81 -20.99 -4.34
CA GLY A 64 -1.55 -20.93 -2.91
C GLY A 64 -1.56 -19.51 -2.36
N LEU A 65 -0.78 -19.25 -1.32
CA LEU A 65 -0.68 -17.94 -0.70
C LEU A 65 0.29 -17.05 -1.50
N GLY A 66 -0.16 -15.86 -1.90
CA GLY A 66 0.65 -14.86 -2.58
C GLY A 66 0.83 -13.60 -1.74
N PHE A 67 1.95 -12.91 -1.95
CA PHE A 67 2.26 -11.64 -1.32
C PHE A 67 2.65 -10.62 -2.39
N LEU A 68 2.10 -9.42 -2.31
CA LEU A 68 2.51 -8.29 -3.11
C LEU A 68 2.76 -7.11 -2.18
N GLY A 69 3.93 -6.48 -2.31
CA GLY A 69 4.29 -5.32 -1.49
C GLY A 69 4.73 -4.16 -2.36
N MET A 70 4.46 -2.94 -1.91
CA MET A 70 4.99 -1.71 -2.47
C MET A 70 5.56 -0.83 -1.37
N MET A 71 6.73 -0.24 -1.61
CA MET A 71 7.24 0.84 -0.77
C MET A 71 6.43 2.11 -1.02
N THR A 72 6.21 2.88 0.04
CA THR A 72 5.39 4.09 -0.02
C THR A 72 5.86 5.10 1.02
N ASP A 73 5.61 6.36 0.71
CA ASP A 73 5.74 7.51 1.62
C ASP A 73 4.49 7.74 2.49
N LEU A 74 3.40 7.00 2.23
CA LEU A 74 2.18 7.10 3.02
C LEU A 74 2.45 6.67 4.47
N ASN A 75 2.05 7.51 5.43
CA ASN A 75 1.88 7.06 6.81
C ASN A 75 0.58 6.25 6.95
N PHE A 76 0.36 5.66 8.12
CA PHE A 76 -0.82 4.83 8.34
C PHE A 76 -2.15 5.60 8.15
N ALA A 77 -2.23 6.84 8.63
CA ALA A 77 -3.45 7.64 8.54
C ALA A 77 -3.77 7.99 7.08
N ASP A 78 -2.76 8.27 6.26
CA ASP A 78 -2.94 8.46 4.83
C ASP A 78 -3.45 7.18 4.16
N ALA A 79 -2.86 6.03 4.47
CA ALA A 79 -3.28 4.75 3.91
C ALA A 79 -4.74 4.41 4.29
N GLU A 80 -5.14 4.66 5.54
CA GLU A 80 -6.54 4.51 5.98
C GLU A 80 -7.47 5.46 5.23
N ARG A 81 -7.08 6.73 5.05
CA ARG A 81 -7.85 7.72 4.30
C ARG A 81 -8.06 7.30 2.85
N PHE A 82 -7.06 6.67 2.22
CA PHE A 82 -7.15 6.22 0.83
C PHE A 82 -7.97 4.94 0.64
N ARG A 83 -8.07 4.08 1.66
CA ARG A 83 -8.85 2.82 1.59
C ARG A 83 -10.29 3.04 1.11
N GLY A 84 -10.95 4.09 1.59
CA GLY A 84 -12.35 4.40 1.26
C GLY A 84 -12.53 5.26 0.01
N ARG A 85 -11.45 5.63 -0.70
CA ARG A 85 -11.54 6.47 -1.89
C ARG A 85 -11.97 5.62 -3.10
N PRO A 86 -12.62 6.24 -4.10
CA PRO A 86 -12.90 5.57 -5.36
C PRO A 86 -11.62 5.01 -5.99
N LYS A 87 -11.75 3.85 -6.65
CA LYS A 87 -10.66 3.30 -7.47
C LYS A 87 -10.26 4.34 -8.52
N ILE A 88 -8.95 4.40 -8.80
CA ILE A 88 -8.45 5.22 -9.90
C ILE A 88 -9.03 4.65 -11.20
N SER A 89 -9.81 5.47 -11.91
CA SER A 89 -10.38 5.11 -13.20
C SER A 89 -9.41 5.42 -14.33
N GLU A 90 -9.61 4.78 -15.47
CA GLU A 90 -8.85 5.08 -16.70
C GLU A 90 -9.02 6.55 -17.10
N ASN A 91 -10.24 7.09 -17.00
CA ASN A 91 -10.51 8.51 -17.27
C ASN A 91 -9.68 9.44 -16.39
N PHE A 92 -9.48 9.08 -15.11
CA PHE A 92 -8.63 9.86 -14.22
C PHE A 92 -7.17 9.82 -14.69
N LEU A 93 -6.68 8.66 -15.13
CA LEU A 93 -5.31 8.51 -15.66
C LEU A 93 -5.11 9.34 -16.93
N TYR A 94 -6.06 9.30 -17.87
CA TYR A 94 -6.01 10.12 -19.09
C TYR A 94 -6.00 11.62 -18.77
N ALA A 95 -6.89 12.07 -17.89
CA ALA A 95 -6.93 13.46 -17.46
C ALA A 95 -5.63 13.91 -16.77
N ALA A 96 -5.07 13.06 -15.91
CA ALA A 96 -3.78 13.33 -15.27
C ALA A 96 -2.63 13.41 -16.28
N ASN A 97 -2.59 12.52 -17.27
CA ASN A 97 -1.57 12.54 -18.32
C ASN A 97 -1.66 13.80 -19.20
N GLU A 98 -2.87 14.16 -19.66
CA GLU A 98 -3.09 15.37 -20.46
C GLU A 98 -2.67 16.62 -19.68
N CYS A 99 -3.05 16.67 -18.40
CA CYS A 99 -2.66 17.71 -17.46
C CYS A 99 -1.14 17.87 -17.37
N LEU A 100 -0.42 16.77 -17.11
CA LEU A 100 1.03 16.79 -16.93
C LEU A 100 1.79 17.14 -18.22
N THR A 101 1.34 16.64 -19.37
CA THR A 101 2.07 16.76 -20.64
C THR A 101 1.74 18.03 -21.41
N THR A 102 0.47 18.44 -21.40
CA THR A 102 -0.04 19.47 -22.30
C THR A 102 -0.42 20.75 -21.56
N LYS A 103 -0.97 20.63 -20.35
CA LYS A 103 -1.61 21.75 -19.62
C LYS A 103 -0.83 22.20 -18.37
N SER A 104 0.34 21.61 -18.10
CA SER A 104 1.09 21.79 -16.85
C SER A 104 1.45 23.25 -16.56
N ARG A 105 1.84 24.03 -17.58
CA ARG A 105 2.13 25.47 -17.43
C ARG A 105 0.91 26.30 -17.04
N GLN A 106 -0.25 26.01 -17.63
CA GLN A 106 -1.49 26.73 -17.31
C GLN A 106 -1.95 26.44 -15.88
N LEU A 107 -1.76 25.19 -15.42
CA LEU A 107 -2.08 24.78 -14.06
C LEU A 107 -1.18 25.43 -13.01
N VAL A 108 0.13 25.48 -13.24
CA VAL A 108 1.07 26.19 -12.36
C VAL A 108 0.72 27.68 -12.32
N ALA A 109 0.42 28.30 -13.46
CA ALA A 109 0.03 29.70 -13.51
C ALA A 109 -1.26 29.98 -12.70
N ALA A 110 -2.26 29.09 -12.78
CA ALA A 110 -3.53 29.24 -12.07
C ALA A 110 -3.43 29.07 -10.54
N ILE A 111 -2.43 28.33 -10.05
CA ILE A 111 -2.23 28.08 -8.61
C ILE A 111 -1.40 29.19 -7.95
N TYR A 112 -0.43 29.76 -8.67
CA TYR A 112 0.56 30.70 -8.09
C TYR A 112 0.27 32.19 -8.34
N TYR A 113 -0.67 32.53 -9.21
CA TYR A 113 -1.04 33.93 -9.52
C TYR A 113 -2.49 34.27 -9.15
N GLN A 114 -3.04 33.62 -8.12
CA GLN A 114 -4.17 34.16 -7.35
C GLN A 114 -3.65 35.05 -6.22
#